data_AF-D9S4N4-F1
#
_entry.id   AF-D9S4N4-F1
#
_cell.length_a   1.000
_cell.length_b   1.000
_cell.length_c   1.000
_cell.angle_alpha   90.00
_cell.angle_beta   90.00
_cell.angle_gamma   90.00
#
_symmetry.space_group_name_H-M   'P 1'
#
loop_
_entity.id
_entity.type
_entity.pdbx_description
1 polymer ?
#
loop_
_entity_poly.entity_id
_entity_poly.type
_entity_poly.pdbx_seq_one_letter_code
_entity_poly.pdbx_strand_id
1 'polypeptide(L)'
;MQGSSSGSVKSSSSVHPHRSSSSGIEQGNSSSAHANSSSSESSFVYTSPANFADTVNGVAFNMVYVAGGTYTRGCDNCAEPDKIYETPSHKVTVNEYHIAPTEVTIAQWNAVMGGKKNAWESDKAPKIGVSWFDANNYACKLGQKTGRQYRLLTDAEWEFAARGGKDGIADKFKFSGSNNVDDVAWYSENSGGKSHDVATKKPNKLGLYDMSGNSWEWVYDWLVAYTDADKVNPVQLTGSGNKTRRGGSYGEPADFARVSRRAIRSRDGAADMGFRLGMSTELPPGMVSPCEAANPSAATCQGDKNRDCRLITTADEAWISDDYTVVIGENGVAAVSGFPNVSGLWYTLNNRSFNVVTKSGTKTYAYYVFSEDELTMISDDGIPYRLYRRAASEAKNKVSLPTVSNPKTLAQLIAAVEPERIVTDEQLAHPDTSVRDPRIAAASGYTWFFDGRCCGGNHKYRFHLDKSGDAEFVVMDYDDTHHENILAKGRWFTVGNIGLHIVLNGKYFNYLYTAGERTMSFSEYMPAGPIFCHISFQSYERGDFRIFNKTLFDDKIKRPRGFNGENPVYEAGDYQWGS
;
A
#
# COMPACT_ATOMS: atom_id res chain seq x y z
N MET A 1 -8.09 69.07 -5.57
CA MET A 1 -9.52 68.89 -5.22
C MET A 1 -9.66 67.44 -4.77
N GLN A 2 -9.91 67.07 -3.50
CA GLN A 2 -10.78 67.69 -2.46
C GLN A 2 -12.19 67.96 -3.01
N GLY A 3 -13.30 67.55 -2.41
CA GLY A 3 -13.57 66.79 -1.17
C GLY A 3 -15.08 66.48 -1.14
N SER A 4 -15.54 65.38 -0.54
CA SER A 4 -15.89 65.24 0.89
C SER A 4 -17.26 65.81 1.31
N SER A 5 -18.17 64.92 1.71
CA SER A 5 -19.37 65.16 2.56
C SER A 5 -20.54 65.96 1.91
N SER A 6 -21.75 66.08 2.49
CA SER A 6 -22.26 65.66 3.82
C SER A 6 -23.78 65.40 3.79
N GLY A 7 -24.33 64.80 4.87
CA GLY A 7 -25.78 64.77 5.13
C GLY A 7 -26.15 63.88 6.33
N SER A 8 -26.44 64.47 7.50
CA SER A 8 -26.72 63.73 8.74
C SER A 8 -27.60 64.46 9.76
N VAL A 9 -28.41 63.69 10.51
CA VAL A 9 -29.22 64.08 11.70
C VAL A 9 -29.26 62.82 12.58
N LYS A 10 -28.79 62.74 13.85
CA LYS A 10 -29.11 63.46 15.13
C LYS A 10 -30.52 63.14 15.66
N SER A 11 -30.79 63.10 16.98
CA SER A 11 -30.00 63.40 18.20
C SER A 11 -30.04 62.18 19.18
N SER A 12 -29.93 62.18 20.53
CA SER A 12 -29.99 63.20 21.60
C SER A 12 -29.22 62.82 22.91
N SER A 13 -29.44 63.60 23.96
CA SER A 13 -28.90 63.62 25.34
C SER A 13 -29.83 62.92 26.38
N SER A 14 -29.56 62.77 27.70
CA SER A 14 -28.93 63.66 28.71
C SER A 14 -28.58 62.89 30.03
N VAL A 15 -27.47 63.12 30.79
CA VAL A 15 -27.15 64.10 31.88
C VAL A 15 -27.10 63.50 33.34
N HIS A 16 -26.21 64.04 34.18
CA HIS A 16 -25.84 63.72 35.60
C HIS A 16 -26.54 64.65 36.64
N PRO A 17 -26.15 64.75 37.96
CA PRO A 17 -25.67 63.80 39.02
C PRO A 17 -26.52 63.93 40.34
N HIS A 18 -26.09 63.40 41.51
CA HIS A 18 -26.21 64.13 42.82
C HIS A 18 -25.40 63.56 44.02
N ARG A 19 -25.34 64.36 45.11
CA ARG A 19 -24.82 64.12 46.50
C ARG A 19 -25.92 64.52 47.52
N SER A 20 -25.94 64.16 48.82
CA SER A 20 -25.26 63.19 49.74
C SER A 20 -26.10 63.17 51.06
N SER A 21 -25.76 62.72 52.29
CA SER A 21 -24.63 62.11 53.06
C SER A 21 -25.25 61.34 54.29
N SER A 22 -24.80 61.16 55.55
CA SER A 22 -23.63 61.48 56.41
C SER A 22 -23.73 60.77 57.79
N SER A 23 -22.61 60.48 58.48
CA SER A 23 -22.44 60.12 59.93
C SER A 23 -23.11 58.86 60.52
N GLY A 24 -22.54 58.13 61.50
CA GLY A 24 -21.22 58.26 62.16
C GLY A 24 -21.06 57.35 63.41
N ILE A 25 -20.01 57.59 64.22
CA ILE A 25 -19.59 56.95 65.50
C ILE A 25 -18.61 55.76 65.37
N GLU A 26 -17.57 55.80 66.22
CA GLU A 26 -16.46 54.84 66.34
C GLU A 26 -16.55 53.97 67.62
N GLN A 27 -15.64 52.98 67.68
CA GLN A 27 -15.04 52.30 68.84
C GLN A 27 -15.39 50.81 69.03
N GLY A 28 -14.34 49.99 69.16
CA GLY A 28 -14.43 48.54 69.33
C GLY A 28 -13.16 47.81 68.90
N ASN A 29 -12.06 47.96 69.66
CA ASN A 29 -10.78 47.30 69.36
C ASN A 29 -10.67 45.93 70.05
N SER A 30 -10.59 44.84 69.29
CA SER A 30 -9.88 43.62 69.68
C SER A 30 -9.64 42.68 68.48
N SER A 31 -8.56 41.89 68.56
CA SER A 31 -8.12 40.99 67.49
C SER A 31 -8.81 39.62 67.55
N SER A 32 -9.08 39.04 66.39
CA SER A 32 -9.35 37.61 66.22
C SER A 32 -8.61 37.07 65.01
N ALA A 33 -8.18 35.81 65.07
CA ALA A 33 -7.35 35.20 64.03
C ALA A 33 -8.20 34.68 62.85
N HIS A 34 -7.61 34.68 61.65
CA HIS A 34 -8.09 33.87 60.53
C HIS A 34 -6.98 32.90 60.12
N ALA A 35 -7.35 31.62 59.99
CA ALA A 35 -6.42 30.54 59.74
C ALA A 35 -6.14 30.35 58.24
N ASN A 36 -4.95 29.83 57.92
CA ASN A 36 -4.57 29.49 56.55
C ASN A 36 -5.50 28.41 55.96
N SER A 37 -6.00 28.63 54.76
CA SER A 37 -6.27 27.57 53.79
C SER A 37 -5.22 27.65 52.69
N SER A 38 -4.33 26.65 52.63
CA SER A 38 -3.26 26.59 51.63
C SER A 38 -3.81 26.13 50.29
N SER A 39 -3.81 27.01 49.29
CA SER A 39 -4.04 26.65 47.89
C SER A 39 -2.85 25.84 47.37
N SER A 40 -2.99 24.51 47.32
CA SER A 40 -1.98 23.64 46.71
C SER A 40 -2.03 23.80 45.18
N GLU A 41 -1.12 24.59 44.62
CA GLU A 41 -0.85 24.57 43.19
C GLU A 41 -0.32 23.19 42.79
N SER A 42 -1.18 22.37 42.18
CA SER A 42 -0.78 21.10 41.59
C SER A 42 0.01 21.37 40.30
N SER A 43 1.32 21.56 40.44
CA SER A 43 2.23 21.71 39.31
C SER A 43 2.19 20.44 38.45
N PHE A 44 1.50 20.54 37.31
CA PHE A 44 1.34 19.42 36.39
C PHE A 44 2.65 19.19 35.65
N VAL A 45 3.51 18.33 36.19
CA VAL A 45 4.80 17.99 35.61
C VAL A 45 4.57 17.21 34.31
N TYR A 46 4.59 17.92 33.17
CA TYR A 46 4.73 17.29 31.85
C TYR A 46 6.12 16.65 31.79
N THR A 47 6.21 15.39 32.20
CA THR A 47 7.31 14.52 31.81
C THR A 47 7.19 14.27 30.32
N SER A 48 8.15 14.79 29.54
CA SER A 48 8.26 14.45 28.12
C SER A 48 8.14 12.93 27.94
N PRO A 49 7.33 12.42 26.99
CA PRO A 49 7.24 10.99 26.73
C PRO A 49 8.63 10.39 26.53
N ALA A 50 8.94 9.34 27.28
CA ALA A 50 10.26 8.73 27.25
C ALA A 50 10.47 7.85 26.01
N ASN A 51 11.73 7.62 25.66
CA ASN A 51 12.09 6.47 24.82
C ASN A 51 11.66 5.18 25.52
N PHE A 52 11.16 4.20 24.78
CA PHE A 52 10.76 2.90 25.33
C PHE A 52 11.29 1.74 24.48
N ALA A 53 11.15 0.52 24.98
CA ALA A 53 11.39 -0.69 24.22
C ALA A 53 10.32 -1.73 24.57
N ASP A 54 9.64 -2.26 23.55
CA ASP A 54 8.86 -3.48 23.70
C ASP A 54 9.76 -4.70 23.42
N THR A 55 9.30 -5.91 23.75
CA THR A 55 10.05 -7.16 23.49
C THR A 55 9.11 -8.24 22.97
N VAL A 56 9.48 -8.86 21.84
CA VAL A 56 8.76 -9.99 21.23
C VAL A 56 9.77 -11.10 20.99
N ASN A 57 9.48 -12.32 21.49
CA ASN A 57 10.33 -13.50 21.32
C ASN A 57 11.82 -13.28 21.67
N GLY A 58 12.10 -12.45 22.69
CA GLY A 58 13.45 -12.10 23.15
C GLY A 58 14.16 -11.00 22.34
N VAL A 59 13.56 -10.50 21.26
CA VAL A 59 14.10 -9.39 20.46
C VAL A 59 13.48 -8.06 20.91
N ALA A 60 14.29 -7.01 21.00
CA ALA A 60 13.88 -5.68 21.47
C ALA A 60 13.44 -4.74 20.33
N PHE A 61 12.43 -3.92 20.62
CA PHE A 61 11.79 -2.97 19.71
C PHE A 61 11.92 -1.57 20.30
N ASN A 62 13.14 -1.04 20.26
CA ASN A 62 13.50 0.28 20.77
C ASN A 62 12.81 1.38 19.96
N MET A 63 12.24 2.37 20.65
CA MET A 63 11.47 3.47 20.07
C MET A 63 11.90 4.80 20.69
N VAL A 64 12.42 5.70 19.85
CA VAL A 64 12.88 7.06 20.18
C VAL A 64 11.69 8.02 20.15
N TYR A 65 11.56 8.87 21.17
CA TYR A 65 10.56 9.94 21.19
C TYR A 65 10.95 11.09 20.26
N VAL A 66 9.98 11.57 19.48
CA VAL A 66 10.12 12.73 18.59
C VAL A 66 9.10 13.79 19.00
N ALA A 67 9.59 14.86 19.63
CA ALA A 67 8.76 16.00 19.99
C ALA A 67 8.25 16.73 18.74
N GLY A 68 6.93 16.97 18.69
CA GLY A 68 6.28 17.64 17.56
C GLY A 68 6.78 19.06 17.30
N GLY A 69 6.57 19.54 16.07
CA GLY A 69 7.02 20.88 15.66
C GLY A 69 6.78 21.19 14.19
N THR A 70 7.06 22.45 13.84
CA THR A 70 6.90 22.98 12.47
C THR A 70 8.25 23.08 11.77
N TYR A 71 8.35 22.58 10.54
CA TYR A 71 9.53 22.65 9.69
C TYR A 71 9.18 23.14 8.29
N THR A 72 10.19 23.48 7.48
CA THR A 72 10.01 23.63 6.03
C THR A 72 10.24 22.26 5.39
N ARG A 73 9.19 21.69 4.79
CA ARG A 73 9.22 20.44 4.03
C ARG A 73 9.64 20.72 2.59
N GLY A 74 10.33 19.77 1.96
CA GLY A 74 10.84 19.93 0.60
C GLY A 74 12.13 20.75 0.52
N CYS A 75 12.52 21.13 -0.70
CA CYS A 75 13.77 21.82 -0.94
C CYS A 75 13.82 22.54 -2.31
N ASP A 76 13.65 23.87 -2.32
CA ASP A 76 13.69 24.67 -3.55
C ASP A 76 15.12 24.99 -4.03
N ASN A 77 16.11 24.93 -3.13
CA ASN A 77 17.46 25.49 -3.32
C ASN A 77 18.60 24.47 -3.07
N CYS A 78 18.35 23.17 -3.20
CA CYS A 78 19.42 22.16 -3.22
C CYS A 78 20.07 22.07 -4.62
N ALA A 79 21.16 21.31 -4.71
CA ALA A 79 21.62 20.78 -5.99
C ALA A 79 20.58 19.77 -6.52
N GLU A 80 20.18 19.92 -7.79
CA GLU A 80 19.22 19.09 -8.52
C GLU A 80 18.00 18.59 -7.69
N PRO A 81 17.12 19.50 -7.24
CA PRO A 81 15.85 19.13 -6.65
C PRO A 81 14.94 18.51 -7.71
N ASP A 82 14.21 17.47 -7.32
CA ASP A 82 13.14 16.92 -8.14
C ASP A 82 11.96 17.91 -8.17
N LYS A 83 11.88 18.67 -9.26
CA LYS A 83 10.95 19.79 -9.44
C LYS A 83 9.47 19.39 -9.46
N ILE A 84 9.17 18.09 -9.45
CA ILE A 84 7.81 17.55 -9.38
C ILE A 84 7.47 17.17 -7.93
N TYR A 85 8.39 16.52 -7.22
CA TYR A 85 8.09 15.89 -5.93
C TYR A 85 8.72 16.55 -4.70
N GLU A 86 9.78 17.35 -4.84
CA GLU A 86 10.48 18.01 -3.72
C GLU A 86 10.18 19.51 -3.57
N THR A 87 9.48 20.10 -4.54
CA THR A 87 9.12 21.53 -4.60
C THR A 87 7.62 21.70 -4.88
N PRO A 88 6.97 22.79 -4.42
CA PRO A 88 7.52 23.90 -3.64
C PRO A 88 7.72 23.56 -2.15
N SER A 89 8.64 24.27 -1.51
CA SER A 89 8.91 24.16 -0.09
C SER A 89 7.86 24.93 0.73
N HIS A 90 7.21 24.25 1.66
CA HIS A 90 6.05 24.75 2.43
C HIS A 90 6.21 24.41 3.91
N LYS A 91 5.44 25.03 4.82
CA LYS A 91 5.48 24.64 6.24
C LYS A 91 4.64 23.41 6.48
N VAL A 92 5.21 22.48 7.25
CA VAL A 92 4.47 21.36 7.80
C VAL A 92 4.70 21.29 9.30
N THR A 93 3.60 21.17 10.04
CA THR A 93 3.60 20.84 11.47
C THR A 93 3.29 19.36 11.62
N VAL A 94 4.13 18.64 12.38
CA VAL A 94 3.86 17.27 12.83
C VAL A 94 3.64 17.25 14.35
N ASN A 95 2.73 16.37 14.80
CA ASN A 95 2.52 16.06 16.20
C ASN A 95 3.74 15.34 16.81
N GLU A 96 3.68 15.06 18.11
CA GLU A 96 4.60 14.14 18.76
C GLU A 96 4.29 12.66 18.43
N TYR A 97 5.34 11.84 18.30
CA TYR A 97 5.26 10.40 18.01
C TYR A 97 6.56 9.72 18.45
N HIS A 98 6.64 8.39 18.33
CA HIS A 98 7.87 7.62 18.47
C HIS A 98 8.29 6.95 17.16
N ILE A 99 9.59 6.77 16.96
CA ILE A 99 10.19 6.18 15.76
C ILE A 99 11.29 5.17 16.13
N ALA A 100 11.47 4.11 15.34
CA ALA A 100 12.58 3.19 15.54
C ALA A 100 13.94 3.88 15.19
N PRO A 101 15.00 3.66 15.99
CA PRO A 101 16.31 4.29 15.76
C PRO A 101 17.02 3.78 14.49
N THR A 102 16.60 2.62 13.97
CA THR A 102 17.12 1.97 12.77
C THR A 102 15.99 1.54 11.85
N GLU A 103 16.31 1.09 10.64
CA GLU A 103 15.39 0.24 9.87
C GLU A 103 15.03 -1.04 10.67
N VAL A 104 13.93 -1.70 10.31
CA VAL A 104 13.56 -3.00 10.89
C VAL A 104 14.57 -4.06 10.47
N THR A 105 15.17 -4.78 11.44
CA THR A 105 16.20 -5.80 11.14
C THR A 105 15.63 -7.18 10.82
N ILE A 106 16.44 -8.06 10.25
CA ILE A 106 16.09 -9.48 9.99
C ILE A 106 15.67 -10.20 11.29
N ALA A 107 16.33 -9.95 12.44
CA ALA A 107 15.91 -10.54 13.71
C ALA A 107 14.55 -10.03 14.20
N GLN A 108 14.28 -8.72 14.07
CA GLN A 108 12.98 -8.14 14.43
C GLN A 108 11.86 -8.66 13.52
N TRP A 109 12.13 -8.80 12.22
CA TRP A 109 11.23 -9.44 11.26
C TRP A 109 10.84 -10.85 11.68
N ASN A 110 11.84 -11.71 11.89
CA ASN A 110 11.62 -13.12 12.24
C ASN A 110 10.91 -13.27 13.61
N ALA A 111 11.15 -12.36 14.57
CA ALA A 111 10.49 -12.37 15.86
C ALA A 111 8.97 -12.11 15.78
N VAL A 112 8.50 -11.29 14.83
CA VAL A 112 7.07 -10.97 14.65
C VAL A 112 6.39 -11.93 13.67
N MET A 113 7.03 -12.19 12.53
CA MET A 113 6.44 -12.91 11.39
C MET A 113 6.69 -14.42 11.41
N GLY A 114 7.68 -14.88 12.18
CA GLY A 114 8.29 -16.19 12.00
C GLY A 114 9.23 -16.22 10.79
N GLY A 115 9.76 -17.42 10.51
CA GLY A 115 10.74 -17.65 9.43
C GLY A 115 12.12 -18.04 9.94
N LYS A 116 13.06 -18.25 9.00
CA LYS A 116 14.47 -18.53 9.27
C LYS A 116 15.31 -17.65 8.33
N LYS A 117 16.34 -17.00 8.86
CA LYS A 117 17.35 -16.31 8.06
C LYS A 117 18.26 -17.31 7.33
N ASN A 118 18.86 -16.88 6.24
CA ASN A 118 19.94 -17.62 5.58
C ASN A 118 21.21 -17.62 6.46
N ALA A 119 22.07 -18.64 6.28
CA ALA A 119 23.32 -18.76 7.05
C ALA A 119 24.23 -17.52 6.90
N TRP A 120 24.19 -16.88 5.73
CA TRP A 120 25.00 -15.72 5.34
C TRP A 120 24.42 -14.36 5.77
N GLU A 121 23.17 -14.32 6.23
CA GLU A 121 22.48 -13.07 6.62
C GLU A 121 22.82 -12.68 8.06
N SER A 122 23.06 -11.38 8.30
CA SER A 122 23.19 -10.83 9.65
C SER A 122 21.82 -10.56 10.26
N ASP A 123 21.65 -10.91 11.53
CA ASP A 123 20.47 -10.57 12.34
C ASP A 123 20.24 -9.05 12.49
N LYS A 124 21.29 -8.25 12.25
CA LYS A 124 21.29 -6.79 12.30
C LYS A 124 21.20 -6.11 10.93
N ALA A 125 21.23 -6.85 9.82
CA ALA A 125 20.97 -6.25 8.51
C ALA A 125 19.50 -5.78 8.43
N PRO A 126 19.20 -4.69 7.70
CA PRO A 126 17.83 -4.27 7.44
C PRO A 126 17.08 -5.38 6.70
N LYS A 127 15.81 -5.59 7.06
CA LYS A 127 14.94 -6.51 6.34
C LYS A 127 14.47 -5.84 5.05
N ILE A 128 15.21 -6.11 3.98
CA ILE A 128 14.93 -5.65 2.61
C ILE A 128 14.12 -6.68 1.81
N GLY A 129 13.64 -6.32 0.62
CA GLY A 129 12.73 -7.14 -0.20
C GLY A 129 11.30 -7.18 0.36
N VAL A 130 10.81 -6.07 0.90
CA VAL A 130 9.52 -5.97 1.61
C VAL A 130 8.54 -5.09 0.81
N SER A 131 7.30 -5.55 0.61
CA SER A 131 6.24 -4.69 0.04
C SER A 131 5.60 -3.79 1.11
N TRP A 132 4.97 -2.71 0.68
CA TRP A 132 4.22 -1.78 1.52
C TRP A 132 3.13 -2.49 2.34
N PHE A 133 2.49 -3.52 1.75
CA PHE A 133 1.50 -4.35 2.44
C PHE A 133 2.16 -5.26 3.50
N ASP A 134 3.31 -5.88 3.19
CA ASP A 134 4.05 -6.72 4.15
C ASP A 134 4.53 -5.91 5.37
N ALA A 135 4.95 -4.66 5.15
CA ALA A 135 5.37 -3.74 6.21
C ALA A 135 4.20 -3.33 7.13
N ASN A 136 3.01 -3.10 6.56
CA ASN A 136 1.79 -2.88 7.34
C ASN A 136 1.31 -4.16 8.07
N ASN A 137 1.44 -5.34 7.44
CA ASN A 137 1.10 -6.64 8.05
C ASN A 137 2.01 -6.92 9.26
N TYR A 138 3.30 -6.63 9.12
CA TYR A 138 4.26 -6.65 10.22
C TYR A 138 3.90 -5.68 11.35
N ALA A 139 3.57 -4.42 11.04
CA ALA A 139 3.15 -3.44 12.04
C ALA A 139 1.86 -3.87 12.77
N CYS A 140 0.90 -4.46 12.04
CA CYS A 140 -0.31 -5.07 12.59
C CYS A 140 0.03 -6.22 13.56
N LYS A 141 0.81 -7.21 13.11
CA LYS A 141 1.19 -8.38 13.92
C LYS A 141 2.07 -8.01 15.11
N LEU A 142 2.88 -6.95 15.02
CA LEU A 142 3.62 -6.40 16.15
C LEU A 142 2.68 -5.73 17.16
N GLY A 143 1.77 -4.86 16.68
CA GLY A 143 0.78 -4.20 17.53
C GLY A 143 -0.16 -5.17 18.25
N GLN A 144 -0.58 -6.26 17.60
CA GLN A 144 -1.33 -7.35 18.21
C GLN A 144 -0.55 -8.08 19.34
N LYS A 145 0.78 -8.12 19.27
CA LYS A 145 1.64 -8.77 20.27
C LYS A 145 2.02 -7.85 21.44
N THR A 146 2.00 -6.53 21.23
CA THR A 146 2.44 -5.54 22.24
C THR A 146 1.30 -4.71 22.83
N GLY A 147 0.13 -4.67 22.19
CA GLY A 147 -0.97 -3.77 22.53
C GLY A 147 -0.75 -2.32 22.07
N ARG A 148 0.28 -2.03 21.26
CA ARG A 148 0.58 -0.67 20.76
C ARG A 148 0.20 -0.45 19.31
N GLN A 149 -0.11 0.79 18.97
CA GLN A 149 -0.40 1.24 17.60
C GLN A 149 0.90 1.54 16.83
N TYR A 150 1.68 0.49 16.59
CA TYR A 150 2.79 0.49 15.64
C TYR A 150 2.28 0.70 14.21
N ARG A 151 3.02 1.43 13.38
CA ARG A 151 2.61 1.78 12.00
C ARG A 151 3.81 2.14 11.12
N LEU A 152 3.57 2.35 9.82
CA LEU A 152 4.48 3.15 8.99
C LEU A 152 4.44 4.63 9.40
N LEU A 153 5.55 5.33 9.16
CA LEU A 153 5.60 6.79 9.24
C LEU A 153 4.85 7.40 8.05
N THR A 154 4.34 8.61 8.23
CA THR A 154 4.01 9.49 7.09
C THR A 154 5.30 10.06 6.49
N ASP A 155 5.24 10.46 5.22
CA ASP A 155 6.32 11.14 4.50
C ASP A 155 6.72 12.47 5.18
N ALA A 156 5.77 13.11 5.88
CA ALA A 156 6.02 14.31 6.69
C ALA A 156 6.80 14.01 7.98
N GLU A 157 6.37 13.01 8.74
CA GLU A 157 7.07 12.58 9.96
C GLU A 157 8.49 12.09 9.62
N TRP A 158 8.61 11.26 8.57
CA TRP A 158 9.90 10.76 8.11
C TRP A 158 10.88 11.89 7.80
N GLU A 159 10.46 12.92 7.06
CA GLU A 159 11.33 14.06 6.73
C GLU A 159 11.69 14.90 7.97
N PHE A 160 10.75 15.09 8.91
CA PHE A 160 11.02 15.77 10.17
C PHE A 160 12.06 15.01 11.01
N ALA A 161 11.90 13.69 11.14
CA ALA A 161 12.85 12.80 11.82
C ALA A 161 14.22 12.80 11.12
N ALA A 162 14.26 12.74 9.78
CA ALA A 162 15.49 12.76 8.99
C ALA A 162 16.26 14.09 9.11
N ARG A 163 15.56 15.20 9.33
CA ARG A 163 16.14 16.52 9.65
C ARG A 163 16.58 16.65 11.12
N GLY A 164 16.53 15.57 11.92
CA GLY A 164 16.89 15.59 13.34
C GLY A 164 15.84 16.22 14.25
N GLY A 165 14.58 16.26 13.80
CA GLY A 165 13.45 16.81 14.55
C GLY A 165 13.61 18.29 14.90
N LYS A 166 12.87 18.71 15.93
CA LYS A 166 12.80 20.10 16.42
C LYS A 166 14.18 20.76 16.60
N ASP A 167 15.15 20.01 17.13
CA ASP A 167 16.48 20.53 17.48
C ASP A 167 17.51 20.40 16.34
N GLY A 168 17.19 19.68 15.25
CA GLY A 168 18.05 19.48 14.08
C GLY A 168 17.69 20.33 12.85
N ILE A 169 16.44 20.79 12.72
CA ILE A 169 15.98 21.62 11.57
C ILE A 169 16.87 22.85 11.32
N ALA A 170 17.44 23.43 12.38
CA ALA A 170 18.33 24.58 12.31
C ALA A 170 19.66 24.29 11.57
N ASP A 171 20.14 23.04 11.56
CA ASP A 171 21.42 22.64 10.98
C ASP A 171 21.39 22.60 9.44
N LYS A 172 20.20 22.37 8.87
CA LYS A 172 19.93 22.34 7.41
C LYS A 172 20.83 21.39 6.62
N PHE A 173 21.26 20.28 7.24
CA PHE A 173 22.11 19.28 6.60
C PHE A 173 21.46 18.66 5.34
N LYS A 174 22.28 18.37 4.32
CA LYS A 174 21.88 17.66 3.09
C LYS A 174 21.45 16.22 3.36
N PHE A 175 22.18 15.55 4.26
CA PHE A 175 21.94 14.17 4.69
C PHE A 175 21.60 14.14 6.19
N SER A 176 21.10 13.02 6.70
CA SER A 176 20.63 12.96 8.08
C SER A 176 21.79 13.02 9.09
N GLY A 177 22.05 14.21 9.64
CA GLY A 177 23.12 14.45 10.61
C GLY A 177 24.47 14.92 10.04
N SER A 178 24.63 15.04 8.72
CA SER A 178 25.86 15.59 8.11
C SER A 178 25.64 16.18 6.71
N ASN A 179 26.55 17.06 6.28
CA ASN A 179 26.68 17.47 4.88
C ASN A 179 27.63 16.55 4.08
N ASN A 180 28.40 15.70 4.75
CA ASN A 180 29.23 14.66 4.15
C ASN A 180 28.46 13.34 4.16
N VAL A 181 28.34 12.69 2.99
CA VAL A 181 27.55 11.46 2.82
C VAL A 181 28.21 10.26 3.50
N ASP A 182 29.54 10.16 3.46
CA ASP A 182 30.27 9.01 4.01
C ASP A 182 30.15 8.86 5.54
N ASP A 183 29.89 9.97 6.25
CA ASP A 183 29.67 9.99 7.69
C ASP A 183 28.41 9.23 8.11
N VAL A 184 27.35 9.28 7.28
CA VAL A 184 25.97 8.96 7.67
C VAL A 184 25.32 7.88 6.80
N ALA A 185 25.87 7.58 5.62
CA ALA A 185 25.21 6.73 4.63
C ALA A 185 26.04 5.55 4.11
N TRP A 186 25.34 4.43 3.88
CA TRP A 186 25.75 3.37 2.96
C TRP A 186 25.05 3.57 1.61
N TYR A 187 25.80 3.85 0.55
CA TYR A 187 25.28 4.24 -0.76
C TYR A 187 26.17 3.65 -1.87
N SER A 188 25.81 3.78 -3.15
CA SER A 188 26.37 2.92 -4.22
C SER A 188 27.91 2.94 -4.33
N GLU A 189 28.53 4.08 -4.00
CA GLU A 189 29.98 4.29 -4.07
C GLU A 189 30.76 3.75 -2.86
N ASN A 190 30.11 3.49 -1.70
CA ASN A 190 30.79 2.97 -0.49
C ASN A 190 30.21 1.66 0.07
N SER A 191 29.05 1.19 -0.41
CA SER A 191 28.36 0.01 0.12
C SER A 191 28.95 -1.33 -0.35
N GLY A 192 29.66 -1.34 -1.49
CA GLY A 192 30.06 -2.57 -2.16
C GLY A 192 28.87 -3.36 -2.75
N GLY A 193 27.75 -2.69 -3.06
CA GLY A 193 26.60 -3.29 -3.73
C GLY A 193 25.65 -4.09 -2.84
N LYS A 194 25.68 -3.87 -1.52
CA LYS A 194 24.82 -4.56 -0.54
C LYS A 194 24.47 -3.68 0.66
N SER A 195 23.38 -4.01 1.37
CA SER A 195 23.07 -3.45 2.68
C SER A 195 24.09 -3.88 3.75
N HIS A 196 24.15 -3.12 4.84
CA HIS A 196 25.04 -3.38 5.99
C HIS A 196 24.24 -3.51 7.29
N ASP A 197 24.90 -3.93 8.36
CA ASP A 197 24.33 -3.90 9.71
C ASP A 197 23.88 -2.47 10.06
N VAL A 198 22.67 -2.34 10.61
CA VAL A 198 22.13 -1.04 11.04
C VAL A 198 22.96 -0.42 12.17
N ALA A 199 22.89 0.91 12.30
CA ALA A 199 23.62 1.72 13.27
C ALA A 199 25.16 1.60 13.17
N THR A 200 25.69 1.41 11.95
CA THR A 200 27.14 1.38 11.66
C THR A 200 27.70 2.70 11.11
N LYS A 201 26.83 3.67 10.78
CA LYS A 201 27.16 5.06 10.43
C LYS A 201 26.82 6.02 11.58
N LYS A 202 27.11 7.33 11.43
CA LYS A 202 26.75 8.33 12.46
C LYS A 202 25.24 8.61 12.47
N PRO A 203 24.61 8.76 13.64
CA PRO A 203 23.21 9.14 13.74
C PRO A 203 23.00 10.65 13.60
N ASN A 204 21.76 11.06 13.40
CA ASN A 204 21.33 12.45 13.59
C ASN A 204 21.08 12.81 15.07
N LYS A 205 20.71 14.06 15.37
CA LYS A 205 20.50 14.58 16.74
C LYS A 205 19.48 13.84 17.60
N LEU A 206 18.50 13.13 17.00
CA LEU A 206 17.54 12.30 17.72
C LEU A 206 18.11 10.91 18.09
N GLY A 207 19.33 10.57 17.65
CA GLY A 207 19.87 9.21 17.78
C GLY A 207 19.34 8.24 16.73
N LEU A 208 18.85 8.75 15.59
CA LEU A 208 18.38 7.94 14.47
C LEU A 208 19.52 7.71 13.48
N TYR A 209 19.74 6.45 13.14
CA TYR A 209 20.75 5.97 12.20
C TYR A 209 20.12 5.66 10.86
N ASP A 210 20.94 5.62 9.81
CA ASP A 210 20.60 5.07 8.49
C ASP A 210 19.42 5.77 7.77
N MET A 211 18.99 6.95 8.25
CA MET A 211 18.00 7.85 7.61
C MET A 211 18.50 8.48 6.28
N SER A 212 19.63 7.99 5.76
CA SER A 212 20.29 8.36 4.51
C SER A 212 21.08 7.12 4.04
N GLY A 213 20.68 6.46 2.96
CA GLY A 213 21.28 5.22 2.47
C GLY A 213 20.80 3.95 3.19
N ASN A 214 21.61 2.90 3.14
CA ASN A 214 21.33 1.53 3.58
C ASN A 214 20.11 0.91 2.89
N SER A 215 18.88 1.07 3.38
CA SER A 215 17.64 0.63 2.73
C SER A 215 16.76 1.82 2.36
N TRP A 216 16.08 1.73 1.21
CA TRP A 216 14.91 2.59 1.01
C TRP A 216 13.85 2.23 2.05
N GLU A 217 13.23 3.24 2.63
CA GLU A 217 12.19 3.08 3.64
C GLU A 217 10.80 3.38 3.06
N TRP A 218 9.86 2.47 3.31
CA TRP A 218 8.44 2.74 3.10
C TRP A 218 7.88 3.76 4.09
N VAL A 219 7.09 4.69 3.55
CA VAL A 219 6.16 5.55 4.29
C VAL A 219 4.73 5.27 3.82
N TYR A 220 3.72 5.72 4.58
CA TYR A 220 2.32 5.42 4.29
C TYR A 220 1.81 6.13 3.01
N ASP A 221 2.31 7.33 2.74
CA ASP A 221 1.84 8.25 1.68
C ASP A 221 1.97 7.70 0.24
N TRP A 222 0.98 8.02 -0.60
CA TRP A 222 1.14 8.01 -2.05
C TRP A 222 2.03 9.16 -2.52
N LEU A 223 2.77 8.97 -3.61
CA LEU A 223 3.59 10.06 -4.14
C LEU A 223 2.75 10.98 -5.06
N VAL A 224 2.47 12.18 -4.55
CA VAL A 224 1.95 13.31 -5.34
C VAL A 224 2.92 14.48 -5.30
N ALA A 225 2.78 15.41 -6.24
CA ALA A 225 3.51 16.68 -6.22
C ALA A 225 3.17 17.50 -4.95
N TYR A 226 4.10 18.33 -4.48
CA TYR A 226 3.82 19.22 -3.35
C TYR A 226 2.93 20.39 -3.76
N THR A 227 2.22 20.93 -2.77
CA THR A 227 1.48 22.19 -2.86
C THR A 227 2.19 23.21 -1.97
N ASP A 228 2.12 24.49 -2.33
CA ASP A 228 2.64 25.61 -1.54
C ASP A 228 1.88 25.83 -0.21
N ALA A 229 0.64 25.35 -0.11
CA ALA A 229 -0.18 25.42 1.11
C ALA A 229 0.47 24.69 2.31
N ASP A 230 0.56 25.41 3.44
CA ASP A 230 0.98 24.90 4.74
C ASP A 230 0.00 23.84 5.29
N LYS A 231 0.52 22.81 6.01
CA LYS A 231 -0.28 21.67 6.49
C LYS A 231 0.07 21.20 7.90
N VAL A 232 -0.90 20.58 8.57
CA VAL A 232 -0.75 19.96 9.90
C VAL A 232 -1.03 18.46 9.77
N ASN A 233 -0.10 17.61 10.20
CA ASN A 233 -0.11 16.14 10.03
C ASN A 233 -0.56 15.65 8.63
N PRO A 234 0.01 16.17 7.53
CA PRO A 234 -0.44 15.83 6.18
C PRO A 234 -0.10 14.37 5.83
N VAL A 235 -1.13 13.60 5.47
CA VAL A 235 -1.02 12.27 4.89
C VAL A 235 -1.60 12.30 3.48
N GLN A 236 -0.87 11.80 2.49
CA GLN A 236 -1.44 11.57 1.15
C GLN A 236 -2.14 10.21 1.10
N LEU A 237 -3.47 10.23 1.28
CA LEU A 237 -4.32 9.03 1.36
C LEU A 237 -4.68 8.42 -0.01
N THR A 238 -4.77 9.24 -1.06
CA THR A 238 -5.13 8.84 -2.43
C THR A 238 -4.02 9.15 -3.44
N GLY A 239 -4.00 8.42 -4.56
CA GLY A 239 -2.99 8.55 -5.62
C GLY A 239 -2.87 7.24 -6.42
N SER A 240 -2.34 7.31 -7.64
CA SER A 240 -2.30 6.16 -8.56
C SER A 240 -0.93 5.47 -8.63
N GLY A 241 -0.95 4.13 -8.68
CA GLY A 241 0.21 3.26 -8.95
C GLY A 241 1.30 3.17 -7.87
N ASN A 242 1.82 4.29 -7.36
CA ASN A 242 3.09 4.36 -6.64
C ASN A 242 3.01 4.95 -5.23
N LYS A 243 3.54 4.21 -4.25
CA LYS A 243 3.79 4.73 -2.90
C LYS A 243 5.12 5.50 -2.84
N THR A 244 5.22 6.39 -1.87
CA THR A 244 6.44 7.15 -1.59
C THR A 244 7.46 6.25 -0.89
N ARG A 245 8.73 6.33 -1.31
CA ARG A 245 9.90 5.82 -0.58
C ARG A 245 10.88 6.93 -0.24
N ARG A 246 11.58 6.80 0.89
CA ARG A 246 12.53 7.80 1.44
C ARG A 246 13.84 7.15 1.87
N GLY A 247 14.88 7.96 2.07
CA GLY A 247 16.19 7.52 2.56
C GLY A 247 17.27 7.29 1.51
N GLY A 248 16.94 6.85 0.28
CA GLY A 248 17.94 6.26 -0.62
C GLY A 248 18.25 4.80 -0.22
N SER A 249 19.20 4.14 -0.88
CA SER A 249 19.64 2.78 -0.47
C SER A 249 21.11 2.55 -0.78
N TYR A 250 21.62 1.39 -0.36
CA TYR A 250 22.96 0.91 -0.67
C TYR A 250 23.27 0.84 -2.18
N GLY A 251 22.24 0.78 -3.04
CA GLY A 251 22.38 0.65 -4.49
C GLY A 251 22.25 1.97 -5.25
N GLU A 252 21.88 3.07 -4.59
CA GLU A 252 21.61 4.37 -5.23
C GLU A 252 22.77 5.36 -5.02
N PRO A 253 23.01 6.29 -5.97
CA PRO A 253 23.98 7.37 -5.80
C PRO A 253 23.67 8.32 -4.64
N ALA A 254 24.70 9.05 -4.17
CA ALA A 254 24.60 9.95 -3.01
C ALA A 254 23.39 10.91 -3.03
N ASP A 255 23.01 11.45 -4.20
CA ASP A 255 21.89 12.41 -4.30
C ASP A 255 20.50 11.81 -4.09
N PHE A 256 20.36 10.48 -4.01
CA PHE A 256 19.14 9.84 -3.51
C PHE A 256 19.06 9.78 -1.98
N ALA A 257 20.19 9.91 -1.28
CA ALA A 257 20.24 9.86 0.19
C ALA A 257 19.87 11.20 0.89
N ARG A 258 19.53 12.24 0.12
CA ARG A 258 19.18 13.58 0.63
C ARG A 258 17.92 13.53 1.49
N VAL A 259 17.87 14.28 2.60
CA VAL A 259 16.72 14.26 3.52
C VAL A 259 15.39 14.66 2.86
N SER A 260 15.41 15.48 1.80
CA SER A 260 14.22 15.84 1.02
C SER A 260 13.87 14.84 -0.10
N ARG A 261 14.77 13.93 -0.51
CA ARG A 261 14.56 13.07 -1.67
C ARG A 261 13.40 12.11 -1.45
N ARG A 262 12.36 12.27 -2.27
CA ARG A 262 11.26 11.31 -2.43
C ARG A 262 11.46 10.56 -3.74
N ALA A 263 11.05 9.30 -3.78
CA ALA A 263 10.94 8.56 -5.04
C ALA A 263 9.64 7.75 -5.07
N ILE A 264 9.18 7.43 -6.28
CA ILE A 264 8.14 6.42 -6.51
C ILE A 264 8.70 5.01 -6.31
N ARG A 265 7.83 4.10 -5.88
CA ARG A 265 7.90 2.68 -6.24
C ARG A 265 6.50 2.06 -6.25
N SER A 266 6.28 1.03 -7.07
CA SER A 266 5.10 0.17 -6.89
C SER A 266 5.08 -0.34 -5.46
N ARG A 267 3.88 -0.43 -4.85
CA ARG A 267 3.61 -0.97 -3.51
C ARG A 267 4.33 -2.28 -3.21
N ASP A 268 4.69 -3.04 -4.23
CA ASP A 268 5.50 -4.26 -4.21
C ASP A 268 6.92 -4.16 -3.67
N GLY A 269 7.56 -3.01 -3.82
CA GLY A 269 8.95 -2.77 -3.45
C GLY A 269 9.98 -3.16 -4.53
N ALA A 270 11.15 -3.55 -4.06
CA ALA A 270 12.34 -3.96 -4.81
C ALA A 270 13.30 -4.69 -3.85
N ALA A 271 14.43 -5.19 -4.36
CA ALA A 271 15.42 -5.91 -3.56
C ALA A 271 15.98 -5.07 -2.39
N ASP A 272 16.04 -3.75 -2.54
CA ASP A 272 16.59 -2.76 -1.61
C ASP A 272 15.51 -1.98 -0.82
N MET A 273 14.26 -2.46 -0.83
CA MET A 273 13.13 -1.87 -0.10
C MET A 273 12.90 -2.54 1.25
N GLY A 274 12.98 -1.74 2.31
CA GLY A 274 12.65 -2.06 3.69
C GLY A 274 11.77 -0.95 4.28
N PHE A 275 11.79 -0.78 5.60
CA PHE A 275 10.96 0.20 6.30
C PHE A 275 11.42 0.42 7.75
N ARG A 276 10.86 1.47 8.35
CA ARG A 276 11.06 1.87 9.75
C ARG A 276 9.70 1.98 10.44
N LEU A 277 9.66 1.63 11.72
CA LEU A 277 8.44 1.73 12.53
C LEU A 277 8.25 3.15 13.05
N GLY A 278 7.03 3.66 12.94
CA GLY A 278 6.47 4.68 13.82
C GLY A 278 5.54 4.05 14.87
N MET A 279 5.25 4.79 15.93
CA MET A 279 4.21 4.49 16.92
C MET A 279 3.64 5.82 17.43
N SER A 280 2.33 5.93 17.52
CA SER A 280 1.64 7.07 18.15
C SER A 280 0.38 6.58 18.87
N THR A 281 -0.15 7.36 19.82
CA THR A 281 -1.39 7.02 20.55
C THR A 281 -2.64 7.12 19.69
N GLU A 282 -2.59 8.00 18.67
CA GLU A 282 -3.63 8.19 17.66
C GLU A 282 -3.00 8.11 16.26
N LEU A 283 -3.78 7.70 15.26
CA LEU A 283 -3.33 7.70 13.87
C LEU A 283 -3.41 9.12 13.28
N PRO A 284 -2.46 9.52 12.41
CA PRO A 284 -2.58 10.71 11.58
C PRO A 284 -3.94 10.76 10.82
N PRO A 285 -4.55 11.94 10.61
CA PRO A 285 -5.93 12.05 10.12
C PRO A 285 -6.21 11.27 8.82
N GLY A 286 -7.20 10.37 8.87
CA GLY A 286 -7.64 9.53 7.75
C GLY A 286 -6.70 8.38 7.39
N MET A 287 -5.58 8.19 8.10
CA MET A 287 -4.77 6.99 8.01
C MET A 287 -5.53 5.82 8.66
N VAL A 288 -5.69 4.70 7.94
CA VAL A 288 -6.34 3.50 8.49
C VAL A 288 -5.38 2.67 9.34
N SER A 289 -5.90 1.71 10.12
CA SER A 289 -5.06 0.84 10.94
C SER A 289 -4.09 0.02 10.09
N PRO A 290 -2.90 -0.36 10.58
CA PRO A 290 -1.97 -1.18 9.80
C PRO A 290 -2.56 -2.53 9.39
N CYS A 291 -3.48 -3.08 10.19
CA CYS A 291 -4.18 -4.32 9.87
C CYS A 291 -5.11 -4.17 8.65
N GLU A 292 -5.75 -3.01 8.52
CA GLU A 292 -6.62 -2.63 7.41
C GLU A 292 -5.82 -2.14 6.20
N ALA A 293 -4.67 -1.48 6.41
CA ALA A 293 -3.74 -1.08 5.36
C ALA A 293 -3.03 -2.30 4.72
N ALA A 294 -2.71 -3.32 5.53
CA ALA A 294 -2.23 -4.61 5.03
C ALA A 294 -3.33 -5.34 4.25
N ASN A 295 -4.52 -5.42 4.86
CA ASN A 295 -5.62 -6.24 4.41
C ASN A 295 -6.85 -5.33 4.20
N PRO A 296 -6.94 -4.57 3.10
CA PRO A 296 -8.05 -3.65 2.86
C PRO A 296 -9.35 -4.43 2.83
N SER A 297 -10.13 -4.30 3.90
CA SER A 297 -11.28 -5.17 4.13
C SER A 297 -12.26 -5.06 2.97
N ALA A 298 -12.76 -6.21 2.51
CA ALA A 298 -13.86 -6.20 1.57
C ALA A 298 -15.10 -5.70 2.32
N ALA A 299 -15.52 -4.48 2.01
CA ALA A 299 -16.73 -3.90 2.56
C ALA A 299 -17.91 -4.72 2.05
N THR A 300 -18.39 -5.68 2.83
CA THR A 300 -19.63 -6.40 2.50
C THR A 300 -20.80 -5.43 2.58
N CYS A 301 -21.61 -5.38 1.54
CA CYS A 301 -22.86 -4.60 1.57
C CYS A 301 -23.76 -5.08 2.72
N GLN A 302 -24.70 -4.24 3.19
CA GLN A 302 -25.45 -4.44 4.45
C GLN A 302 -26.10 -5.84 4.57
N GLY A 303 -25.41 -6.77 5.25
CA GLY A 303 -25.82 -8.17 5.42
C GLY A 303 -25.55 -9.11 4.23
N ASP A 304 -25.11 -8.60 3.07
CA ASP A 304 -24.79 -9.41 1.89
C ASP A 304 -23.29 -9.68 1.76
N LYS A 305 -22.87 -10.87 2.22
CA LYS A 305 -21.49 -11.37 2.08
C LYS A 305 -21.04 -11.56 0.62
N ASN A 306 -21.96 -11.58 -0.35
CA ASN A 306 -21.68 -11.87 -1.77
C ASN A 306 -21.75 -10.59 -2.62
N ARG A 307 -21.51 -9.42 -2.00
CA ARG A 307 -21.30 -8.14 -2.68
C ARG A 307 -20.20 -7.35 -2.00
N ASP A 308 -19.11 -7.14 -2.75
CA ASP A 308 -18.07 -6.19 -2.40
C ASP A 308 -18.56 -4.79 -2.73
N CYS A 309 -19.00 -4.03 -1.73
CA CYS A 309 -19.49 -2.66 -1.89
C CYS A 309 -18.40 -1.70 -2.40
N ARG A 310 -17.11 -2.07 -2.37
CA ARG A 310 -16.05 -1.29 -3.02
C ARG A 310 -16.20 -1.24 -4.54
N LEU A 311 -16.86 -2.24 -5.15
CA LEU A 311 -17.15 -2.23 -6.59
C LEU A 311 -18.27 -1.27 -6.98
N ILE A 312 -19.13 -0.88 -6.05
CA ILE A 312 -20.31 -0.05 -6.34
C ILE A 312 -19.89 1.37 -6.77
N THR A 313 -20.69 1.93 -7.68
CA THR A 313 -20.56 3.29 -8.21
C THR A 313 -21.86 4.04 -7.94
N THR A 314 -21.79 5.31 -7.49
CA THR A 314 -22.98 6.15 -7.41
C THR A 314 -23.52 6.49 -8.83
N ALA A 315 -24.67 7.16 -8.91
CA ALA A 315 -25.34 7.47 -10.18
C ALA A 315 -24.50 8.35 -11.13
N ASP A 316 -23.59 9.17 -10.58
CA ASP A 316 -22.73 10.08 -11.32
C ASP A 316 -21.28 9.56 -11.49
N GLU A 317 -21.01 8.32 -11.07
CA GLU A 317 -19.69 7.67 -11.11
C GLU A 317 -19.64 6.45 -12.03
N ALA A 318 -18.44 6.14 -12.51
CA ALA A 318 -18.14 4.87 -13.15
C ALA A 318 -16.69 4.44 -12.87
N TRP A 319 -16.41 3.16 -13.04
CA TRP A 319 -15.06 2.63 -13.21
C TRP A 319 -14.65 2.81 -14.68
N ILE A 320 -13.64 3.61 -14.97
CA ILE A 320 -13.31 4.07 -16.33
C ILE A 320 -11.86 3.73 -16.71
N SER A 321 -11.68 3.26 -17.95
CA SER A 321 -10.40 3.24 -18.67
C SER A 321 -10.57 3.87 -20.06
N ASP A 322 -9.48 3.94 -20.85
CA ASP A 322 -9.46 4.60 -22.16
C ASP A 322 -10.47 4.03 -23.19
N ASP A 323 -10.91 2.79 -23.01
CA ASP A 323 -11.86 2.10 -23.91
C ASP A 323 -13.02 1.40 -23.19
N TYR A 324 -13.04 1.34 -21.85
CA TYR A 324 -14.04 0.57 -21.10
C TYR A 324 -14.62 1.37 -19.93
N THR A 325 -15.86 1.05 -19.59
CA THR A 325 -16.62 1.72 -18.53
C THR A 325 -17.50 0.71 -17.83
N VAL A 326 -17.42 0.64 -16.51
CA VAL A 326 -18.18 -0.30 -15.69
C VAL A 326 -18.98 0.48 -14.63
N VAL A 327 -20.29 0.26 -14.62
CA VAL A 327 -21.24 0.87 -13.68
C VAL A 327 -21.89 -0.26 -12.87
N ILE A 328 -21.89 -0.15 -11.55
CA ILE A 328 -22.29 -1.22 -10.63
C ILE A 328 -23.22 -0.62 -9.56
N GLY A 329 -24.52 -0.88 -9.66
CA GLY A 329 -25.52 -0.29 -8.77
C GLY A 329 -25.81 -1.12 -7.52
N GLU A 330 -26.13 -0.44 -6.42
CA GLU A 330 -26.66 -1.03 -5.17
C GLU A 330 -27.91 -1.88 -5.41
N ASN A 331 -28.72 -1.50 -6.41
CA ASN A 331 -29.90 -2.24 -6.86
C ASN A 331 -29.59 -3.67 -7.37
N GLY A 332 -28.33 -4.08 -7.44
CA GLY A 332 -27.91 -5.41 -7.88
C GLY A 332 -27.81 -5.56 -9.39
N VAL A 333 -27.82 -4.45 -10.14
CA VAL A 333 -27.62 -4.43 -11.58
C VAL A 333 -26.24 -3.85 -11.90
N ALA A 334 -25.53 -4.45 -12.86
CA ALA A 334 -24.28 -3.93 -13.38
C ALA A 334 -24.28 -3.89 -14.91
N ALA A 335 -23.42 -3.03 -15.47
CA ALA A 335 -23.15 -2.95 -16.90
C ALA A 335 -21.67 -2.64 -17.16
N VAL A 336 -21.06 -3.43 -18.04
CA VAL A 336 -19.69 -3.34 -18.55
C VAL A 336 -19.77 -2.99 -20.03
N SER A 337 -19.16 -1.87 -20.44
CA SER A 337 -19.03 -1.54 -21.87
C SER A 337 -17.92 -2.35 -22.53
N GLY A 338 -18.08 -2.64 -23.83
CA GLY A 338 -17.13 -3.43 -24.62
C GLY A 338 -17.78 -4.12 -25.82
N PHE A 339 -17.07 -5.08 -26.41
CA PHE A 339 -17.56 -5.89 -27.53
C PHE A 339 -17.48 -7.39 -27.17
N PRO A 340 -18.60 -8.04 -26.80
CA PRO A 340 -19.94 -7.48 -26.59
C PRO A 340 -20.06 -6.69 -25.27
N ASN A 341 -21.03 -5.76 -25.20
CA ASN A 341 -21.46 -5.16 -23.93
C ASN A 341 -22.08 -6.24 -23.03
N VAL A 342 -21.78 -6.21 -21.73
CA VAL A 342 -22.25 -7.20 -20.75
C VAL A 342 -23.06 -6.48 -19.67
N SER A 343 -24.33 -6.83 -19.49
CA SER A 343 -25.16 -6.23 -18.45
C SER A 343 -26.24 -7.18 -17.93
N GLY A 344 -26.61 -7.02 -16.65
CA GLY A 344 -27.48 -7.95 -15.95
C GLY A 344 -27.37 -7.83 -14.43
N LEU A 345 -27.77 -8.88 -13.71
CA LEU A 345 -27.69 -8.94 -12.25
C LEU A 345 -26.27 -9.29 -11.80
N TRP A 346 -25.77 -8.67 -10.73
CA TRP A 346 -24.42 -8.92 -10.23
C TRP A 346 -24.35 -9.43 -8.78
N TYR A 347 -23.25 -10.14 -8.52
CA TYR A 347 -22.77 -10.61 -7.23
C TYR A 347 -21.25 -10.86 -7.31
N THR A 348 -20.58 -10.86 -6.16
CA THR A 348 -19.20 -11.35 -6.02
C THR A 348 -19.17 -12.71 -5.34
N LEU A 349 -18.12 -13.51 -5.60
CA LEU A 349 -17.78 -14.65 -4.75
C LEU A 349 -16.46 -14.35 -4.05
N ASN A 350 -16.47 -14.44 -2.71
CA ASN A 350 -15.31 -14.37 -1.84
C ASN A 350 -14.38 -13.18 -2.09
N ASN A 351 -14.97 -12.09 -2.60
CA ASN A 351 -14.32 -10.83 -2.98
C ASN A 351 -13.14 -11.03 -3.96
N ARG A 352 -13.30 -12.00 -4.88
CA ARG A 352 -12.30 -12.43 -5.87
C ARG A 352 -12.88 -12.53 -7.29
N SER A 353 -14.11 -13.00 -7.43
CA SER A 353 -14.85 -12.91 -8.70
C SER A 353 -15.92 -11.83 -8.62
N PHE A 354 -16.06 -11.05 -9.70
CA PHE A 354 -17.21 -10.22 -10.01
C PHE A 354 -17.96 -10.91 -11.16
N ASN A 355 -19.27 -11.05 -11.03
CA ASN A 355 -20.05 -11.91 -11.92
C ASN A 355 -21.29 -11.15 -12.39
N VAL A 356 -21.56 -11.15 -13.69
CA VAL A 356 -22.74 -10.53 -14.28
C VAL A 356 -23.58 -11.59 -14.98
N VAL A 357 -24.78 -11.85 -14.45
CA VAL A 357 -25.74 -12.82 -14.98
C VAL A 357 -26.61 -12.13 -16.03
N THR A 358 -26.30 -12.42 -17.29
CA THR A 358 -26.96 -11.87 -18.48
C THR A 358 -28.07 -12.81 -18.98
N LYS A 359 -28.76 -12.44 -20.07
CA LYS A 359 -29.72 -13.32 -20.75
C LYS A 359 -29.08 -14.54 -21.44
N SER A 360 -27.79 -14.47 -21.80
CA SER A 360 -27.07 -15.55 -22.50
C SER A 360 -26.17 -16.39 -21.58
N GLY A 361 -26.14 -16.09 -20.28
CA GLY A 361 -25.32 -16.79 -19.28
C GLY A 361 -24.60 -15.83 -18.33
N THR A 362 -23.82 -16.39 -17.42
CA THR A 362 -22.96 -15.63 -16.50
C THR A 362 -21.65 -15.26 -17.19
N LYS A 363 -21.25 -13.99 -17.07
CA LYS A 363 -19.89 -13.52 -17.37
C LYS A 363 -19.14 -13.32 -16.07
N THR A 364 -18.08 -14.10 -15.88
CA THR A 364 -17.20 -14.01 -14.72
C THR A 364 -15.99 -13.16 -15.05
N TYR A 365 -15.57 -12.36 -14.07
CA TYR A 365 -14.35 -11.59 -14.07
C TYR A 365 -13.60 -11.85 -12.77
N ALA A 366 -12.31 -12.19 -12.83
CA ALA A 366 -11.44 -12.07 -11.67
C ALA A 366 -11.11 -10.59 -11.46
N TYR A 367 -11.07 -10.10 -10.21
CA TYR A 367 -10.84 -8.68 -9.94
C TYR A 367 -10.00 -8.44 -8.69
N TYR A 368 -9.35 -7.27 -8.65
CA TYR A 368 -8.55 -6.81 -7.53
C TYR A 368 -8.71 -5.30 -7.35
N VAL A 369 -9.26 -4.90 -6.20
CA VAL A 369 -9.38 -3.51 -5.77
C VAL A 369 -8.06 -3.12 -5.10
N PHE A 370 -7.39 -2.12 -5.66
CA PHE A 370 -6.10 -1.62 -5.21
C PHE A 370 -6.21 -0.53 -4.13
N SER A 371 -7.28 0.24 -4.22
CA SER A 371 -7.66 1.40 -3.40
C SER A 371 -9.14 1.69 -3.66
N GLU A 372 -9.72 2.70 -3.01
CA GLU A 372 -11.11 3.10 -3.28
C GLU A 372 -11.34 3.55 -4.74
N ASP A 373 -10.28 4.01 -5.41
CA ASP A 373 -10.29 4.65 -6.73
C ASP A 373 -9.58 3.87 -7.85
N GLU A 374 -8.94 2.72 -7.58
CA GLU A 374 -8.19 1.93 -8.57
C GLU A 374 -8.58 0.43 -8.53
N LEU A 375 -8.89 -0.14 -9.70
CA LEU A 375 -9.40 -1.51 -9.88
C LEU A 375 -8.72 -2.19 -11.08
N THR A 376 -8.20 -3.40 -10.92
CA THR A 376 -7.92 -4.30 -12.05
C THR A 376 -8.96 -5.41 -12.14
N MET A 377 -9.40 -5.72 -13.34
CA MET A 377 -10.38 -6.77 -13.63
C MET A 377 -9.99 -7.52 -14.91
N ILE A 378 -10.25 -8.82 -15.00
CA ILE A 378 -10.01 -9.63 -16.21
C ILE A 378 -11.10 -10.69 -16.37
N SER A 379 -11.64 -10.84 -17.58
CA SER A 379 -12.75 -11.76 -17.88
C SER A 379 -12.29 -13.20 -18.19
N ASP A 380 -13.23 -14.15 -18.17
CA ASP A 380 -13.01 -15.53 -18.67
C ASP A 380 -12.70 -15.62 -20.18
N ASP A 381 -12.97 -14.57 -20.97
CA ASP A 381 -12.52 -14.43 -22.37
C ASP A 381 -11.24 -13.58 -22.54
N GLY A 382 -10.60 -13.24 -21.42
CA GLY A 382 -9.26 -12.65 -21.37
C GLY A 382 -9.18 -11.21 -21.85
N ILE A 383 -10.25 -10.42 -21.68
CA ILE A 383 -10.22 -8.97 -21.86
C ILE A 383 -9.84 -8.35 -20.51
N PRO A 384 -8.73 -7.60 -20.43
CA PRO A 384 -8.27 -6.98 -19.21
C PRO A 384 -8.73 -5.52 -19.08
N TYR A 385 -8.88 -5.06 -17.85
CA TYR A 385 -9.30 -3.70 -17.54
C TYR A 385 -8.51 -3.20 -16.34
N ARG A 386 -7.71 -2.13 -16.50
CA ARG A 386 -7.28 -1.28 -15.39
C ARG A 386 -8.18 -0.04 -15.40
N LEU A 387 -9.04 0.05 -14.39
CA LEU A 387 -10.14 1.00 -14.28
C LEU A 387 -9.90 1.91 -13.08
N TYR A 388 -10.32 3.17 -13.21
CA TYR A 388 -10.27 4.16 -12.13
C TYR A 388 -11.68 4.66 -11.82
N ARG A 389 -12.04 4.80 -10.54
CA ARG A 389 -13.33 5.39 -10.15
C ARG A 389 -13.28 6.89 -10.46
N ARG A 390 -14.21 7.35 -11.29
CA ARG A 390 -14.23 8.67 -11.92
C ARG A 390 -15.67 9.13 -12.18
N ALA A 391 -15.86 10.39 -12.54
CA ALA A 391 -17.18 10.87 -12.93
C ALA A 391 -17.64 10.19 -14.23
N ALA A 392 -18.87 9.65 -14.27
CA ALA A 392 -19.44 8.98 -15.44
C ALA A 392 -19.56 9.91 -16.68
N SER A 393 -19.42 11.22 -16.47
CA SER A 393 -19.29 12.23 -17.54
C SER A 393 -18.00 12.07 -18.35
N GLU A 394 -16.89 11.64 -17.74
CA GLU A 394 -15.57 11.38 -18.37
C GLU A 394 -15.56 10.16 -19.29
N ALA A 395 -16.54 9.25 -19.16
CA ALA A 395 -16.57 8.00 -19.91
C ALA A 395 -16.71 8.23 -21.43
N LYS A 396 -15.68 7.85 -22.18
CA LYS A 396 -15.67 7.78 -23.65
C LYS A 396 -16.74 6.80 -24.17
N ASN A 397 -16.76 5.59 -23.62
CA ASN A 397 -17.65 4.50 -24.03
C ASN A 397 -18.76 4.27 -22.99
N LYS A 398 -19.70 5.24 -22.93
CA LYS A 398 -20.78 5.30 -21.93
C LYS A 398 -21.68 4.06 -21.94
N VAL A 399 -22.08 3.62 -20.76
CA VAL A 399 -23.03 2.53 -20.53
C VAL A 399 -23.96 2.90 -19.38
N SER A 400 -25.19 2.37 -19.39
CA SER A 400 -26.19 2.57 -18.34
C SER A 400 -26.64 1.23 -17.76
N LEU A 401 -27.11 1.25 -16.50
CA LEU A 401 -27.70 0.08 -15.86
C LEU A 401 -29.03 -0.30 -16.54
N PRO A 402 -29.21 -1.54 -17.03
CA PRO A 402 -30.48 -1.96 -17.62
C PRO A 402 -31.59 -2.16 -16.59
N THR A 403 -32.84 -1.92 -16.99
CA THR A 403 -34.00 -2.36 -16.21
C THR A 403 -34.12 -3.89 -16.25
N VAL A 404 -33.98 -4.56 -15.11
CA VAL A 404 -34.16 -6.02 -14.98
C VAL A 404 -35.57 -6.35 -14.49
N SER A 405 -36.43 -6.84 -15.39
CA SER A 405 -37.73 -7.39 -15.02
C SER A 405 -37.58 -8.74 -14.29
N ASN A 406 -38.34 -8.94 -13.22
CA ASN A 406 -38.35 -10.18 -12.41
C ASN A 406 -36.93 -10.64 -11.98
N PRO A 407 -36.20 -9.83 -11.19
CA PRO A 407 -34.85 -10.18 -10.77
C PRO A 407 -34.84 -11.47 -9.93
N LYS A 408 -33.95 -12.40 -10.27
CA LYS A 408 -33.66 -13.58 -9.45
C LYS A 408 -33.12 -13.16 -8.09
N THR A 409 -33.45 -13.90 -7.03
CA THR A 409 -32.78 -13.72 -5.74
C THR A 409 -31.31 -14.13 -5.83
N LEU A 410 -30.47 -13.59 -4.95
CA LEU A 410 -29.05 -13.95 -4.90
C LEU A 410 -28.80 -15.47 -4.78
N ALA A 411 -29.60 -16.17 -3.98
CA ALA A 411 -29.55 -17.63 -3.89
C ALA A 411 -29.87 -18.33 -5.23
N GLN A 412 -30.79 -17.79 -6.03
CA GLN A 412 -31.11 -18.28 -7.38
C GLN A 412 -30.09 -17.86 -8.45
N LEU A 413 -29.23 -16.88 -8.17
CA LEU A 413 -28.06 -16.57 -8.99
C LEU A 413 -26.92 -17.55 -8.67
N ILE A 414 -26.56 -17.70 -7.39
CA ILE A 414 -25.48 -18.60 -6.94
C ILE A 414 -25.79 -20.06 -7.28
N ALA A 415 -27.03 -20.53 -7.10
CA ALA A 415 -27.45 -21.89 -7.47
C ALA A 415 -27.55 -22.14 -8.99
N ALA A 416 -27.28 -21.13 -9.83
CA ALA A 416 -27.23 -21.23 -11.29
C ALA A 416 -25.79 -21.12 -11.84
N VAL A 417 -24.79 -21.31 -10.97
CA VAL A 417 -23.35 -21.15 -11.25
C VAL A 417 -22.62 -22.45 -10.94
N GLU A 418 -21.54 -22.70 -11.67
CA GLU A 418 -20.51 -23.73 -11.41
C GLU A 418 -20.17 -23.82 -9.90
N PRO A 419 -20.62 -24.87 -9.17
CA PRO A 419 -20.40 -25.01 -7.73
C PRO A 419 -18.92 -24.98 -7.33
N GLU A 420 -18.03 -25.42 -8.23
CA GLU A 420 -16.57 -25.39 -8.11
C GLU A 420 -15.95 -23.99 -8.00
N ARG A 421 -16.72 -22.91 -8.27
CA ARG A 421 -16.31 -21.52 -8.01
C ARG A 421 -16.67 -21.02 -6.60
N ILE A 422 -17.45 -21.79 -5.83
CA ILE A 422 -17.81 -21.46 -4.45
C ILE A 422 -16.71 -21.98 -3.52
N VAL A 423 -16.03 -21.06 -2.83
CA VAL A 423 -15.05 -21.38 -1.78
C VAL A 423 -15.67 -21.04 -0.43
N THR A 424 -15.45 -21.88 0.59
CA THR A 424 -15.84 -21.57 1.97
C THR A 424 -14.74 -20.81 2.72
N ASP A 425 -15.10 -20.12 3.80
CA ASP A 425 -14.12 -19.49 4.72
C ASP A 425 -13.07 -20.53 5.20
N GLU A 426 -13.50 -21.78 5.43
CA GLU A 426 -12.64 -22.93 5.79
C GLU A 426 -11.64 -23.28 4.67
N GLN A 427 -12.08 -23.36 3.41
CA GLN A 427 -11.20 -23.62 2.27
C GLN A 427 -10.24 -22.46 1.94
N LEU A 428 -10.51 -21.25 2.45
CA LEU A 428 -9.57 -20.12 2.38
C LEU A 428 -8.53 -20.19 3.50
N ALA A 429 -8.91 -20.59 4.71
CA ALA A 429 -8.00 -20.80 5.84
C ALA A 429 -7.13 -22.06 5.68
N HIS A 430 -7.70 -23.12 5.13
CA HIS A 430 -7.13 -24.46 5.03
C HIS A 430 -7.37 -25.06 3.62
N PRO A 431 -6.71 -24.52 2.57
CA PRO A 431 -6.89 -24.98 1.20
C PRO A 431 -6.30 -26.38 0.98
N ASP A 432 -7.01 -27.20 0.21
CA ASP A 432 -6.48 -28.48 -0.25
C ASP A 432 -5.36 -28.27 -1.29
N THR A 433 -4.12 -28.41 -0.82
CA THR A 433 -2.91 -28.25 -1.65
C THR A 433 -2.71 -29.36 -2.69
N SER A 434 -3.63 -30.33 -2.81
CA SER A 434 -3.68 -31.33 -3.89
C SER A 434 -4.54 -30.90 -5.10
N VAL A 435 -5.40 -29.90 -4.96
CA VAL A 435 -6.30 -29.44 -6.04
C VAL A 435 -5.53 -28.72 -7.15
N ARG A 436 -5.79 -29.11 -8.41
CA ARG A 436 -5.21 -28.52 -9.63
C ARG A 436 -6.31 -28.28 -10.65
N ASP A 437 -6.44 -27.05 -11.15
CA ASP A 437 -7.36 -26.75 -12.26
C ASP A 437 -6.80 -27.32 -13.58
N PRO A 438 -7.50 -28.29 -14.22
CA PRO A 438 -7.05 -28.91 -15.46
C PRO A 438 -7.07 -27.96 -16.65
N ARG A 439 -7.74 -26.80 -16.57
CA ARG A 439 -7.72 -25.77 -17.62
C ARG A 439 -6.34 -25.15 -17.76
N ILE A 440 -5.63 -24.91 -16.64
CA ILE A 440 -4.30 -24.29 -16.63
C ILE A 440 -3.15 -25.31 -16.57
N ALA A 441 -3.41 -26.55 -16.15
CA ALA A 441 -2.47 -27.66 -16.25
C ALA A 441 -2.16 -27.95 -17.73
N ALA A 442 -1.11 -27.33 -18.27
CA ALA A 442 -0.67 -27.59 -19.63
C ALA A 442 -0.26 -29.07 -19.79
N ALA A 443 -0.86 -29.75 -20.76
CA ALA A 443 -0.47 -31.12 -21.12
C ALA A 443 1.01 -31.16 -21.54
N SER A 444 1.69 -32.29 -21.32
CA SER A 444 3.11 -32.46 -21.66
C SER A 444 3.41 -32.04 -23.10
N GLY A 445 4.41 -31.18 -23.29
CA GLY A 445 4.75 -30.56 -24.58
C GLY A 445 4.04 -29.24 -24.89
N TYR A 446 3.19 -28.72 -24.00
CA TYR A 446 2.55 -27.40 -24.13
C TYR A 446 2.96 -26.44 -23.01
N THR A 447 2.80 -25.14 -23.28
CA THR A 447 3.06 -24.05 -22.36
C THR A 447 2.07 -22.90 -22.56
N TRP A 448 2.00 -22.03 -21.57
CA TRP A 448 1.28 -20.76 -21.62
C TRP A 448 2.27 -19.66 -21.92
N PHE A 449 2.10 -18.94 -23.03
CA PHE A 449 3.05 -17.93 -23.51
C PHE A 449 2.38 -16.60 -23.85
N PHE A 450 3.05 -15.50 -23.50
CA PHE A 450 2.61 -14.12 -23.72
C PHE A 450 3.74 -13.28 -24.33
N ASP A 451 3.43 -12.54 -25.40
CA ASP A 451 4.35 -11.61 -26.09
C ASP A 451 3.90 -10.16 -25.83
N GLY A 452 4.58 -9.46 -24.92
CA GLY A 452 4.23 -8.12 -24.45
C GLY A 452 4.25 -7.00 -25.52
N ARG A 453 4.83 -7.24 -26.71
CA ARG A 453 4.78 -6.28 -27.84
C ARG A 453 3.36 -5.95 -28.30
N CYS A 454 2.39 -6.81 -28.01
CA CYS A 454 0.95 -6.54 -28.17
C CYS A 454 0.52 -5.19 -27.56
N CYS A 455 1.25 -4.76 -26.53
CA CYS A 455 0.76 -3.91 -25.46
C CYS A 455 1.83 -2.89 -25.01
N GLY A 456 2.89 -2.69 -25.82
CA GLY A 456 4.00 -1.80 -25.52
C GLY A 456 5.01 -2.32 -24.48
N GLY A 457 4.96 -3.60 -24.10
CA GLY A 457 5.86 -4.20 -23.12
C GLY A 457 7.16 -4.73 -23.73
N ASN A 458 8.28 -4.58 -23.00
CA ASN A 458 9.62 -5.01 -23.41
C ASN A 458 9.98 -6.46 -23.02
N HIS A 459 9.00 -7.25 -22.56
CA HIS A 459 9.21 -8.61 -22.10
C HIS A 459 8.24 -9.62 -22.72
N LYS A 460 8.71 -10.87 -22.82
CA LYS A 460 7.90 -12.08 -23.03
C LYS A 460 7.75 -12.82 -21.71
N TYR A 461 6.65 -13.52 -21.52
CA TYR A 461 6.38 -14.28 -20.29
C TYR A 461 5.95 -15.71 -20.63
N ARG A 462 6.40 -16.69 -19.83
CA ARG A 462 6.04 -18.11 -19.98
C ARG A 462 5.64 -18.71 -18.64
N PHE A 463 4.49 -19.38 -18.59
CA PHE A 463 4.05 -20.23 -17.49
C PHE A 463 3.99 -21.69 -17.96
N HIS A 464 4.62 -22.60 -17.22
CA HIS A 464 4.68 -24.02 -17.57
C HIS A 464 4.87 -24.90 -16.33
N LEU A 465 4.76 -26.21 -16.53
CA LEU A 465 5.13 -27.21 -15.52
C LEU A 465 6.51 -27.79 -15.90
N ASP A 466 7.40 -27.92 -14.92
CA ASP A 466 8.70 -28.55 -15.12
C ASP A 466 8.58 -30.09 -15.12
N LYS A 467 9.70 -30.80 -15.29
CA LYS A 467 9.73 -32.27 -15.36
C LYS A 467 9.38 -32.97 -14.03
N SER A 468 9.30 -32.20 -12.94
CA SER A 468 8.88 -32.63 -11.60
C SER A 468 7.37 -32.39 -11.38
N GLY A 469 6.72 -31.60 -12.25
CA GLY A 469 5.34 -31.13 -12.08
C GLY A 469 5.21 -29.83 -11.28
N ASP A 470 6.32 -29.22 -10.86
CA ASP A 470 6.34 -27.89 -10.25
C ASP A 470 6.00 -26.84 -11.30
N ALA A 471 5.30 -25.77 -10.90
CA ALA A 471 5.06 -24.66 -11.78
C ALA A 471 6.29 -23.75 -11.88
N GLU A 472 6.59 -23.29 -13.08
CA GLU A 472 7.59 -22.27 -13.36
C GLU A 472 6.97 -21.13 -14.18
N PHE A 473 7.02 -19.93 -13.61
CA PHE A 473 6.67 -18.68 -14.25
C PHE A 473 7.94 -17.85 -14.48
N VAL A 474 8.26 -17.57 -15.74
CA VAL A 474 9.49 -16.88 -16.17
C VAL A 474 9.21 -15.69 -17.06
N VAL A 475 10.11 -14.72 -17.03
CA VAL A 475 10.16 -13.54 -17.91
C VAL A 475 11.45 -13.53 -18.73
N MET A 476 11.38 -13.06 -19.97
CA MET A 476 12.48 -12.98 -20.93
C MET A 476 12.45 -11.62 -21.64
N ASP A 477 13.61 -11.05 -21.93
CA ASP A 477 13.69 -9.76 -22.64
C ASP A 477 13.73 -9.98 -24.17
N TYR A 478 13.28 -9.00 -24.96
CA TYR A 478 13.36 -9.13 -26.44
C TYR A 478 14.80 -9.09 -26.96
N ASP A 479 15.62 -8.23 -26.38
CA ASP A 479 17.01 -8.01 -26.83
C ASP A 479 17.96 -9.09 -26.26
N ASP A 480 17.57 -9.79 -25.19
CA ASP A 480 18.33 -10.89 -24.59
C ASP A 480 17.49 -12.17 -24.41
N THR A 481 17.11 -12.74 -25.55
CA THR A 481 16.40 -14.04 -25.66
C THR A 481 17.17 -15.25 -25.12
N HIS A 482 18.36 -15.07 -24.52
CA HIS A 482 19.15 -16.13 -23.90
C HIS A 482 19.06 -16.15 -22.37
N HIS A 483 18.33 -15.20 -21.76
CA HIS A 483 18.16 -15.13 -20.31
C HIS A 483 16.68 -15.19 -19.90
N GLU A 484 16.32 -16.28 -19.23
CA GLU A 484 15.06 -16.43 -18.50
C GLU A 484 15.28 -16.08 -17.02
N ASN A 485 14.50 -15.14 -16.50
CA ASN A 485 14.43 -14.80 -15.08
C ASN A 485 13.20 -15.47 -14.46
N ILE A 486 13.38 -16.22 -13.36
CA ILE A 486 12.28 -16.90 -12.67
C ILE A 486 11.53 -15.89 -11.78
N LEU A 487 10.28 -15.61 -12.13
CA LEU A 487 9.36 -14.79 -11.32
C LEU A 487 8.75 -15.60 -10.18
N ALA A 488 8.37 -16.85 -10.45
CA ALA A 488 7.92 -17.82 -9.46
C ALA A 488 8.31 -19.25 -9.88
N LYS A 489 8.72 -20.08 -8.92
CA LYS A 489 8.84 -21.53 -9.07
C LYS A 489 8.24 -22.23 -7.85
N GLY A 490 7.73 -23.44 -8.00
CA GLY A 490 7.52 -24.39 -6.91
C GLY A 490 6.25 -25.23 -7.04
N ARG A 491 5.89 -25.90 -5.94
CA ARG A 491 4.65 -26.69 -5.85
C ARG A 491 3.45 -25.75 -5.93
N TRP A 492 2.63 -25.90 -6.96
CA TRP A 492 1.45 -25.07 -7.16
C TRP A 492 0.16 -25.76 -6.69
N PHE A 493 -0.91 -25.01 -6.50
CA PHE A 493 -2.28 -25.49 -6.29
C PHE A 493 -3.31 -24.39 -6.61
N THR A 494 -4.59 -24.76 -6.74
CA THR A 494 -5.67 -23.82 -7.09
C THR A 494 -6.84 -23.88 -6.13
N VAL A 495 -7.42 -22.72 -5.83
CA VAL A 495 -8.55 -22.55 -4.90
C VAL A 495 -9.72 -21.87 -5.64
N GLY A 496 -10.90 -22.49 -5.64
CA GLY A 496 -12.13 -21.94 -6.23
C GLY A 496 -12.08 -21.67 -7.73
N ASN A 497 -11.23 -22.38 -8.47
CA ASN A 497 -11.02 -22.19 -9.92
C ASN A 497 -10.71 -20.73 -10.34
N ILE A 498 -10.14 -19.94 -9.39
CA ILE A 498 -9.83 -18.52 -9.58
C ILE A 498 -8.59 -18.03 -8.80
N GLY A 499 -8.20 -18.69 -7.69
CA GLY A 499 -6.95 -18.42 -6.98
C GLY A 499 -5.87 -19.43 -7.36
N LEU A 500 -4.72 -18.96 -7.85
CA LEU A 500 -3.54 -19.78 -8.14
C LEU A 500 -2.45 -19.45 -7.10
N HIS A 501 -1.93 -20.49 -6.46
CA HIS A 501 -0.83 -20.43 -5.52
C HIS A 501 0.35 -21.23 -6.07
N ILE A 502 1.57 -20.72 -5.94
CA ILE A 502 2.83 -21.45 -6.17
C ILE A 502 3.68 -21.27 -4.91
N VAL A 503 4.32 -22.33 -4.41
CA VAL A 503 5.02 -22.31 -3.11
C VAL A 503 6.40 -22.96 -3.21
N LEU A 504 7.42 -22.24 -2.74
CA LEU A 504 8.80 -22.72 -2.64
C LEU A 504 9.46 -22.15 -1.39
N ASN A 505 10.00 -23.03 -0.53
CA ASN A 505 10.76 -22.69 0.67
C ASN A 505 10.02 -21.70 1.62
N GLY A 506 8.70 -21.85 1.74
CA GLY A 506 7.84 -20.96 2.54
C GLY A 506 7.50 -19.62 1.89
N LYS A 507 8.03 -19.30 0.70
CA LYS A 507 7.60 -18.16 -0.10
C LYS A 507 6.36 -18.55 -0.92
N TYR A 508 5.32 -17.73 -0.80
CA TYR A 508 4.04 -17.88 -1.51
C TYR A 508 3.96 -16.90 -2.69
N PHE A 509 3.72 -17.42 -3.88
CA PHE A 509 3.43 -16.66 -5.08
C PHE A 509 1.94 -16.79 -5.42
N ASN A 510 1.16 -15.74 -5.12
CA ASN A 510 -0.30 -15.74 -5.20
C ASN A 510 -0.78 -14.90 -6.39
N TYR A 511 -1.76 -15.43 -7.12
CA TYR A 511 -2.38 -14.82 -8.29
C TYR A 511 -3.90 -15.05 -8.26
N LEU A 512 -4.70 -14.10 -8.75
CA LEU A 512 -6.02 -14.45 -9.29
C LEU A 512 -5.85 -14.80 -10.76
N TYR A 513 -6.70 -15.68 -11.28
CA TYR A 513 -6.67 -16.07 -12.68
C TYR A 513 -8.06 -16.36 -13.24
N THR A 514 -8.17 -16.26 -14.56
CA THR A 514 -9.25 -16.82 -15.36
C THR A 514 -8.65 -17.77 -16.40
N ALA A 515 -9.43 -18.76 -16.84
CA ALA A 515 -9.00 -19.73 -17.85
C ALA A 515 -10.20 -20.20 -18.67
N GLY A 516 -10.07 -20.18 -19.99
CA GLY A 516 -11.19 -20.39 -20.91
C GLY A 516 -10.75 -20.35 -22.36
N GLU A 517 -11.68 -20.02 -23.26
CA GLU A 517 -11.40 -19.84 -24.68
C GLU A 517 -11.82 -18.44 -25.15
N ARG A 518 -10.88 -17.75 -25.80
CA ARG A 518 -11.13 -16.48 -26.47
C ARG A 518 -11.64 -16.73 -27.88
N THR A 519 -12.83 -16.22 -28.18
CA THR A 519 -13.51 -16.46 -29.47
C THR A 519 -13.10 -15.52 -30.61
N MET A 520 -12.36 -14.44 -30.31
CA MET A 520 -11.96 -13.41 -31.28
C MET A 520 -10.47 -13.10 -31.18
N SER A 521 -9.82 -12.89 -32.33
CA SER A 521 -8.43 -12.43 -32.39
C SER A 521 -8.37 -10.91 -32.28
N PHE A 522 -7.47 -10.37 -31.45
CA PHE A 522 -7.24 -8.92 -31.30
C PHE A 522 -5.98 -8.44 -32.02
N SER A 523 -4.97 -9.31 -32.17
CA SER A 523 -3.75 -9.05 -32.94
C SER A 523 -3.03 -10.38 -33.25
N GLU A 524 -1.96 -10.35 -34.04
CA GLU A 524 -1.10 -11.53 -34.26
C GLU A 524 -0.48 -12.09 -32.96
N TYR A 525 -0.32 -11.23 -31.94
CA TYR A 525 0.16 -11.58 -30.59
C TYR A 525 -0.97 -12.03 -29.63
N MET A 526 -2.23 -11.85 -30.04
CA MET A 526 -3.44 -12.18 -29.28
C MET A 526 -4.47 -12.91 -30.16
N PRO A 527 -4.17 -14.15 -30.59
CA PRO A 527 -5.10 -14.98 -31.36
C PRO A 527 -6.35 -15.37 -30.55
N ALA A 528 -7.32 -15.95 -31.26
CA ALA A 528 -8.41 -16.74 -30.67
C ALA A 528 -7.90 -18.15 -30.28
N GLY A 529 -8.53 -18.77 -29.29
CA GLY A 529 -8.20 -20.10 -28.78
C GLY A 529 -8.11 -20.17 -27.25
N PRO A 530 -7.55 -21.26 -26.70
CA PRO A 530 -7.39 -21.44 -25.26
C PRO A 530 -6.47 -20.38 -24.64
N ILE A 531 -6.95 -19.78 -23.55
CA ILE A 531 -6.26 -18.73 -22.80
C ILE A 531 -6.16 -19.06 -21.30
N PHE A 532 -5.03 -18.66 -20.72
CA PHE A 532 -4.82 -18.53 -19.29
C PHE A 532 -4.50 -17.07 -19.03
N CYS A 533 -5.17 -16.46 -18.07
CA CYS A 533 -5.09 -15.03 -17.79
C CYS A 533 -4.91 -14.85 -16.29
N HIS A 534 -3.96 -14.05 -15.83
CA HIS A 534 -3.76 -13.83 -14.40
C HIS A 534 -3.61 -12.36 -14.04
N ILE A 535 -3.97 -12.02 -12.80
CA ILE A 535 -3.69 -10.77 -12.10
C ILE A 535 -2.64 -11.08 -11.02
N SER A 536 -1.53 -10.36 -11.03
CA SER A 536 -0.45 -10.55 -10.06
C SER A 536 -0.76 -9.93 -8.69
N PHE A 537 -0.48 -10.65 -7.60
CA PHE A 537 -0.34 -10.06 -6.25
C PHE A 537 1.11 -10.11 -5.76
N GLN A 538 2.04 -10.21 -6.71
CA GLN A 538 3.46 -10.47 -6.50
C GLN A 538 4.30 -9.28 -6.94
N SER A 539 5.51 -9.23 -6.40
CA SER A 539 6.35 -8.04 -6.48
C SER A 539 6.70 -7.58 -7.90
N TYR A 540 7.16 -6.32 -7.99
CA TYR A 540 7.32 -5.50 -9.19
C TYR A 540 6.02 -5.10 -9.91
N GLU A 541 5.06 -6.01 -10.04
CA GLU A 541 3.91 -5.84 -10.95
C GLU A 541 2.53 -6.15 -10.28
N ARG A 542 2.25 -5.71 -9.05
CA ARG A 542 0.91 -5.91 -8.42
C ARG A 542 -0.20 -5.33 -9.28
N GLY A 543 -1.21 -6.16 -9.52
CA GLY A 543 -2.37 -5.88 -10.36
C GLY A 543 -2.06 -5.55 -11.81
N ASP A 544 -0.85 -5.79 -12.30
CA ASP A 544 -0.65 -6.06 -13.71
C ASP A 544 -1.28 -7.42 -14.06
N PHE A 545 -1.75 -7.50 -15.29
CA PHE A 545 -2.29 -8.72 -15.87
C PHE A 545 -1.37 -9.24 -16.97
N ARG A 546 -1.35 -10.55 -17.17
CA ARG A 546 -0.72 -11.20 -18.33
C ARG A 546 -1.72 -12.17 -18.96
N ILE A 547 -1.73 -12.21 -20.29
CA ILE A 547 -2.67 -12.99 -21.11
C ILE A 547 -1.86 -14.01 -21.88
N PHE A 548 -1.88 -15.26 -21.44
CA PHE A 548 -1.15 -16.34 -22.07
C PHE A 548 -2.03 -17.08 -23.06
N ASN A 549 -1.53 -17.26 -24.28
CA ASN A 549 -2.09 -18.19 -25.25
C ASN A 549 -1.43 -19.57 -25.05
N LYS A 550 -2.15 -20.64 -25.35
CA LYS A 550 -1.58 -22.00 -25.30
C LYS A 550 -0.71 -22.28 -26.53
N THR A 551 0.57 -22.53 -26.33
CA THR A 551 1.53 -22.85 -27.41
C THR A 551 2.21 -24.19 -27.16
N LEU A 552 2.87 -24.74 -28.18
CA LEU A 552 3.84 -25.81 -27.97
C LEU A 552 5.04 -25.29 -27.15
N PHE A 553 5.66 -26.18 -26.39
CA PHE A 553 6.90 -25.91 -25.65
C PHE A 553 8.12 -26.09 -26.56
N ASP A 554 9.04 -25.12 -26.58
CA ASP A 554 10.29 -25.22 -27.36
C ASP A 554 11.50 -25.34 -26.43
N ASP A 555 12.02 -26.56 -26.29
CA ASP A 555 13.23 -26.92 -25.53
C ASP A 555 14.50 -26.15 -25.99
N LYS A 556 14.46 -25.39 -27.10
CA LYS A 556 15.61 -24.62 -27.61
C LYS A 556 15.85 -23.30 -26.86
N ILE A 557 14.86 -22.77 -26.14
CA ILE A 557 15.06 -21.60 -25.27
C ILE A 557 15.92 -22.06 -24.08
N LYS A 558 17.05 -21.38 -23.85
CA LYS A 558 18.10 -21.91 -22.97
C LYS A 558 17.84 -21.58 -21.50
N ARG A 559 18.09 -22.61 -20.68
CA ARG A 559 17.98 -22.72 -19.21
C ARG A 559 18.02 -21.38 -18.44
N PRO A 560 17.10 -21.16 -17.48
CA PRO A 560 17.10 -19.97 -16.63
C PRO A 560 18.34 -19.83 -15.74
N ARG A 561 18.59 -18.60 -15.29
CA ARG A 561 19.37 -18.33 -14.08
C ARG A 561 18.44 -17.85 -12.96
N GLY A 562 18.88 -18.01 -11.72
CA GLY A 562 18.25 -17.33 -10.59
C GLY A 562 17.22 -18.13 -9.78
N PHE A 563 17.53 -19.37 -9.41
CA PHE A 563 17.05 -19.94 -8.14
C PHE A 563 18.06 -20.99 -7.61
N ASN A 564 18.98 -20.56 -6.75
CA ASN A 564 19.96 -21.46 -6.10
C ASN A 564 19.35 -22.05 -4.83
N GLY A 565 18.49 -23.05 -4.97
CA GLY A 565 17.92 -23.82 -3.86
C GLY A 565 17.50 -25.21 -4.31
N GLU A 566 17.77 -26.21 -3.47
CA GLU A 566 17.28 -27.58 -3.67
C GLU A 566 15.81 -27.67 -3.25
N ASN A 567 15.03 -28.54 -3.90
CA ASN A 567 13.62 -28.77 -3.58
C ASN A 567 13.48 -29.59 -2.27
N PRO A 568 12.90 -29.05 -1.18
CA PRO A 568 12.70 -29.79 0.06
C PRO A 568 11.34 -30.52 0.08
N VAL A 569 11.26 -31.59 0.86
CA VAL A 569 9.99 -32.27 1.19
C VAL A 569 9.32 -31.54 2.36
N TYR A 570 8.00 -31.34 2.28
CA TYR A 570 7.19 -30.71 3.32
C TYR A 570 5.91 -31.52 3.60
N GLU A 571 5.53 -31.58 4.87
CA GLU A 571 4.33 -32.23 5.38
C GLU A 571 3.14 -31.26 5.46
N ALA A 572 1.95 -31.76 5.83
CA ALA A 572 0.73 -30.96 5.88
C ALA A 572 0.62 -30.19 7.21
N GLY A 573 0.63 -28.85 7.15
CA GLY A 573 0.38 -27.98 8.31
C GLY A 573 0.82 -26.52 8.14
N ASP A 574 1.88 -26.27 7.36
CA ASP A 574 2.57 -24.95 7.30
C ASP A 574 1.82 -23.83 6.53
N TYR A 575 0.53 -24.00 6.23
CA TYR A 575 -0.24 -22.95 5.56
C TYR A 575 -0.75 -21.91 6.56
N GLN A 576 -0.31 -20.66 6.39
CA GLN A 576 -1.04 -19.49 6.90
C GLN A 576 -1.45 -18.62 5.73
N TRP A 577 -2.72 -18.20 5.74
CA TRP A 577 -3.30 -17.36 4.71
C TRP A 577 -2.57 -16.01 4.65
N GLY A 578 -1.86 -15.77 3.54
CA GLY A 578 -1.42 -14.44 3.15
C GLY A 578 -2.61 -13.63 2.66
N SER A 579 -3.22 -12.93 3.61
CA SER A 579 -4.34 -11.99 3.47
C SER A 579 -4.05 -10.82 2.53
#